data_AF-A0A7Y0X4N3-F1
#
_entry.id   AF-A0A7Y0X4N3-F1
#
_cell.length_a   1.000
_cell.length_b   1.000
_cell.length_c   1.000
_cell.angle_alpha   90.00
_cell.angle_beta   90.00
_cell.angle_gamma   90.00
#
_symmetry.space_group_name_H-M   'P 1'
#
loop_
_entity.id
_entity.type
_entity.pdbx_description
1 polymer ?
#
loop_
_entity_poly.entity_id
_entity_poly.type
_entity_poly.pdbx_seq_one_letter_code
_entity_poly.pdbx_strand_id
1 'polypeptide(L)'
;VDNETEQAVLKYAIDFPAHGQVRTSNELRKLGVFISPSGVRSIWLRNDLENFKKRLIALEKQVNENGIILTDEQVAALERKKHDDEACGEIETAHPGYLGSQDTFYVGNLKGVGRIYQQTFVDTYSKVAFAKLYTTKTPITAADMLNDKVLPFFEAH
;
A
#
# COMPACT_ATOMS: atom_id res chain seq x y z
N VAL A 1 24.80 -9.75 17.64
CA VAL A 1 25.16 -8.65 16.72
C VAL A 1 25.33 -7.43 17.60
N ASP A 2 26.48 -6.78 17.54
CA ASP A 2 26.73 -5.51 18.21
C ASP A 2 25.84 -4.40 17.63
N ASN A 3 25.60 -3.35 18.42
CA ASN A 3 24.68 -2.28 18.05
C ASN A 3 25.16 -1.53 16.79
N GLU A 4 26.47 -1.35 16.61
CA GLU A 4 27.04 -0.66 15.44
C GLU A 4 26.75 -1.41 14.14
N THR A 5 26.97 -2.73 14.12
CA THR A 5 26.65 -3.59 12.98
C THR A 5 25.16 -3.56 12.67
N GLU A 6 24.30 -3.56 13.69
CA GLU A 6 22.85 -3.45 13.49
C GLU A 6 22.46 -2.10 12.87
N GLN A 7 22.96 -0.99 13.39
CA GLN A 7 22.70 0.34 12.83
C GLN A 7 23.20 0.47 11.39
N ALA A 8 24.37 -0.08 11.07
CA ALA A 8 24.89 -0.09 9.71
C ALA A 8 23.96 -0.84 8.74
N VAL A 9 23.40 -1.98 9.17
CA VAL A 9 22.44 -2.77 8.38
C VAL A 9 21.13 -2.02 8.18
N LEU A 10 20.61 -1.36 9.23
CA LEU A 10 19.38 -0.58 9.14
C LEU A 10 19.54 0.63 8.23
N LYS A 11 20.62 1.40 8.40
CA LYS A 11 20.92 2.54 7.54
C LYS A 11 21.02 2.12 6.08
N TYR A 12 21.80 1.07 5.81
CA TYR A 12 21.97 0.56 4.45
C TYR A 12 20.65 0.11 3.82
N ALA A 13 19.71 -0.43 4.62
CA ALA A 13 18.40 -0.84 4.13
C ALA A 13 17.55 0.32 3.61
N ILE A 14 17.79 1.55 4.10
CA ILE A 14 17.10 2.75 3.66
C ILE A 14 17.86 3.46 2.53
N ASP A 15 19.19 3.44 2.58
CA ASP A 15 20.03 3.98 1.50
C ASP A 15 19.86 3.16 0.21
N PHE A 16 19.75 1.83 0.31
CA PHE A 16 19.63 0.92 -0.83
C PHE A 16 18.51 -0.11 -0.67
N PRO A 17 17.23 0.29 -0.66
CA PRO A 17 16.09 -0.58 -0.34
C PRO A 17 15.92 -1.74 -1.32
N ALA A 18 16.35 -1.57 -2.58
CA ALA A 18 16.29 -2.61 -3.62
C ALA A 18 17.32 -3.74 -3.43
N HIS A 19 18.33 -3.56 -2.58
CA HIS A 19 19.37 -4.57 -2.39
C HIS A 19 18.89 -5.71 -1.49
N GLY A 20 19.11 -6.95 -1.94
CA GLY A 20 18.83 -8.15 -1.15
C GLY A 20 19.88 -8.38 -0.06
N GLN A 21 19.60 -9.33 0.85
CA GLN A 21 20.45 -9.66 2.00
C GLN A 21 21.90 -10.05 1.61
N VAL A 22 22.08 -10.73 0.48
CA VAL A 22 23.42 -11.14 -0.02
C VAL A 22 24.22 -9.93 -0.48
N ARG A 23 23.61 -9.05 -1.28
CA ARG A 23 24.27 -7.83 -1.76
C ARG A 23 24.59 -6.89 -0.60
N THR A 24 23.65 -6.70 0.33
CA THR A 24 23.85 -5.91 1.55
C THR A 24 25.04 -6.42 2.36
N SER A 25 25.12 -7.73 2.61
CA SER A 25 26.26 -8.36 3.30
C SER A 25 27.59 -8.10 2.60
N ASN A 26 27.63 -8.17 1.26
CA ASN A 26 28.83 -7.92 0.47
C ASN A 26 29.26 -6.45 0.49
N GLU A 27 28.33 -5.51 0.37
CA GLU A 27 28.65 -4.07 0.40
C GLU A 27 29.07 -3.61 1.79
N LEU A 28 28.39 -4.07 2.85
CA LEU A 28 28.80 -3.81 4.24
C LEU A 28 30.21 -4.34 4.54
N ARG A 29 30.58 -5.49 3.97
CA ARG A 29 31.95 -6.02 4.09
C ARG A 29 33.00 -5.07 3.52
N LYS A 30 32.70 -4.38 2.41
CA LYS A 30 33.63 -3.38 1.83
C LYS A 30 33.80 -2.16 2.74
N LEU A 31 32.80 -1.87 3.57
CA LEU A 31 32.81 -0.81 4.59
C LEU A 31 33.40 -1.28 5.93
N GLY A 32 33.93 -2.50 6.01
CA GLY A 32 34.51 -3.07 7.22
C GLY A 32 33.50 -3.68 8.20
N VAL A 33 32.22 -3.77 7.82
CA VAL A 33 31.17 -4.39 8.64
C VAL A 33 30.95 -5.83 8.20
N PHE A 34 31.39 -6.78 9.02
CA PHE A 34 31.36 -8.21 8.70
C PHE A 34 30.09 -8.88 9.24
N ILE A 35 29.08 -9.01 8.39
CA ILE A 35 27.85 -9.72 8.70
C ILE A 35 27.47 -10.70 7.59
N SER A 36 26.93 -11.87 7.95
CA SER A 36 26.45 -12.85 6.98
C SER A 36 25.10 -12.43 6.36
N PRO A 37 24.74 -12.93 5.16
CA PRO A 37 23.43 -12.65 4.57
C PRO A 37 22.26 -13.06 5.47
N SER A 38 22.39 -14.18 6.19
CA SER A 38 21.39 -14.61 7.17
C SER A 38 21.32 -13.66 8.37
N GLY A 39 22.45 -13.12 8.82
CA GLY A 39 22.49 -12.10 9.87
C GLY A 39 21.76 -10.82 9.46
N VAL A 40 21.98 -10.34 8.23
CA VAL A 40 21.23 -9.21 7.65
C VAL A 40 19.72 -9.49 7.69
N ARG A 41 19.30 -10.68 7.25
CA ARG A 41 17.87 -11.07 7.27
C ARG A 41 17.28 -11.06 8.67
N SER A 42 17.99 -11.61 9.65
CA SER A 42 17.53 -11.64 11.05
C SER A 42 17.35 -10.24 11.63
N ILE A 43 18.24 -9.30 11.28
CA ILE A 43 18.13 -7.89 11.68
C ILE A 43 16.92 -7.26 11.02
N TRP A 44 16.71 -7.48 9.72
CA TRP A 44 15.53 -6.95 9.04
C TRP A 44 14.22 -7.49 9.61
N LEU A 45 14.14 -8.79 9.93
CA LEU A 45 12.93 -9.40 10.49
C LEU A 45 12.52 -8.79 11.82
N ARG A 46 13.47 -8.50 12.72
CA ARG A 46 13.16 -7.89 14.02
C ARG A 46 12.92 -6.38 13.97
N ASN A 47 13.20 -5.74 12.83
CA ASN A 47 13.03 -4.30 12.61
C ASN A 47 11.98 -3.98 11.53
N ASP A 48 11.19 -4.96 11.10
CA ASP A 48 10.13 -4.79 10.08
C ASP A 48 10.65 -4.31 8.71
N LEU A 49 11.78 -4.85 8.24
CA LEU A 49 12.45 -4.46 6.98
C LEU A 49 12.73 -5.66 6.05
N GLU A 50 12.10 -6.82 6.29
CA GLU A 50 12.50 -8.08 5.66
C GLU A 50 12.21 -8.17 4.15
N ASN A 51 11.30 -7.35 3.65
CA ASN A 51 10.92 -7.31 2.24
C ASN A 51 11.07 -5.89 1.64
N PHE A 52 11.07 -5.84 0.31
CA PHE A 52 11.31 -4.59 -0.42
C PHE A 52 10.25 -3.51 -0.12
N LYS A 53 8.97 -3.89 -0.10
CA LYS A 53 7.86 -2.99 0.21
C LYS A 53 8.03 -2.31 1.57
N LYS A 54 8.40 -3.07 2.61
CA LYS A 54 8.63 -2.52 3.95
C LYS A 54 9.83 -1.57 4.00
N ARG A 55 10.91 -1.86 3.28
CA ARG A 55 12.05 -0.94 3.16
C ARG A 55 11.67 0.36 2.45
N LEU A 56 10.80 0.31 1.44
CA LEU A 56 10.27 1.52 0.80
C LEU A 56 9.36 2.34 1.73
N ILE A 57 8.49 1.69 2.50
CA ILE A 57 7.66 2.39 3.51
C ILE A 57 8.56 3.09 4.54
N ALA A 58 9.64 2.45 4.96
CA ALA A 58 10.60 3.05 5.89
C ALA A 58 11.34 4.25 5.26
N LEU A 59 11.69 4.18 3.96
CA LEU A 59 12.23 5.30 3.20
C LEU A 59 11.23 6.47 3.10
N GLU A 60 9.98 6.19 2.69
CA GLU A 60 8.90 7.19 2.61
C GLU A 60 8.68 7.88 3.96
N LYS A 61 8.69 7.11 5.05
CA LYS A 61 8.63 7.66 6.41
C LYS A 61 9.81 8.59 6.72
N GLN A 62 11.03 8.20 6.35
CA GLN A 62 12.21 9.03 6.59
C GLN A 62 12.17 10.34 5.78
N VAL A 63 11.65 10.32 4.54
CA VAL A 63 11.41 11.51 3.73
C VAL A 63 10.39 12.43 4.40
N ASN A 64 9.28 11.88 4.88
CA ASN A 64 8.23 12.67 5.52
C ASN A 64 8.68 13.29 6.85
N GLU A 65 9.44 12.56 7.67
CA GLU A 65 9.88 13.03 8.99
C GLU A 65 11.07 14.00 8.93
N ASN A 66 12.03 13.74 8.03
CA ASN A 66 13.31 14.46 8.01
C ASN A 66 13.51 15.35 6.77
N GLY A 67 12.61 15.28 5.78
CA GLY A 67 12.71 16.06 4.54
C GLY A 67 13.98 15.75 3.73
N ILE A 68 14.44 14.50 3.74
CA ILE A 68 15.68 14.12 3.04
C ILE A 68 15.53 14.28 1.53
N ILE A 69 16.62 14.67 0.87
CA ILE A 69 16.74 14.63 -0.58
C ILE A 69 17.11 13.20 -0.96
N LEU A 70 16.32 12.60 -1.86
CA LEU A 70 16.53 11.23 -2.31
C LEU A 70 17.80 11.11 -3.18
N THR A 71 18.52 9.99 -3.04
CA THR A 71 19.61 9.63 -3.93
C THR A 71 19.09 8.95 -5.21
N ASP A 72 19.93 8.88 -6.24
CA ASP A 72 19.59 8.22 -7.50
C ASP A 72 19.19 6.75 -7.29
N GLU A 73 19.82 6.04 -6.35
CA GLU A 73 19.48 4.65 -6.03
C GLU A 73 18.12 4.52 -5.34
N GLN A 74 17.74 5.50 -4.51
CA GLN A 74 16.44 5.55 -3.86
C GLN A 74 15.34 5.88 -4.88
N VAL A 75 15.60 6.82 -5.80
CA VAL A 75 14.69 7.14 -6.92
C VAL A 75 14.48 5.91 -7.80
N ALA A 76 15.56 5.23 -8.22
CA ALA A 76 15.47 4.02 -9.03
C ALA A 76 14.69 2.89 -8.31
N ALA A 77 14.78 2.81 -6.98
CA ALA A 77 14.00 1.85 -6.21
C ALA A 77 12.49 2.19 -6.19
N LEU A 78 12.14 3.47 -6.08
CA LEU A 78 10.74 3.92 -6.16
C LEU A 78 10.15 3.70 -7.56
N GLU A 79 10.92 3.97 -8.62
CA GLU A 79 10.52 3.71 -10.00
C GLU A 79 10.28 2.21 -10.25
N ARG A 80 11.13 1.34 -9.68
CA ARG A 80 10.94 -0.11 -9.78
C ARG A 80 9.63 -0.56 -9.14
N LYS A 81 9.28 -0.02 -7.95
CA LYS A 81 7.99 -0.30 -7.31
C LYS A 81 6.83 0.14 -8.21
N LYS A 82 6.93 1.35 -8.78
CA LYS A 82 5.91 1.89 -9.69
C LYS A 82 5.67 0.97 -10.89
N HIS A 83 6.72 0.47 -11.53
CA HIS A 83 6.59 -0.46 -12.64
C HIS A 83 6.00 -1.82 -12.23
N ASP A 84 6.36 -2.33 -11.06
CA ASP A 84 5.75 -3.56 -10.53
C ASP A 84 4.23 -3.36 -10.27
N ASP A 85 3.83 -2.20 -9.74
CA ASP A 85 2.43 -1.84 -9.47
C ASP A 85 1.63 -1.66 -10.79
N GLU A 86 2.21 -0.97 -11.79
CA GLU A 86 1.66 -0.84 -13.14
C GLU A 86 1.44 -2.20 -13.82
N ALA A 87 2.41 -3.11 -13.71
CA ALA A 87 2.33 -4.46 -14.27
C ALA A 87 1.26 -5.33 -13.57
N CYS A 88 0.96 -5.04 -12.30
CA CYS A 88 -0.11 -5.72 -11.54
C CYS A 88 -1.50 -5.12 -11.79
N GLY A 89 -1.61 -4.04 -12.56
CA GLY A 89 -2.87 -3.34 -12.79
C GLY A 89 -3.39 -2.61 -11.56
N GLU A 90 -2.51 -2.24 -10.61
CA GLU A 90 -2.91 -1.34 -9.53
C GLU A 90 -3.25 0.02 -10.13
N ILE A 91 -4.46 0.51 -9.84
CA ILE A 91 -4.88 1.84 -10.28
C ILE A 91 -4.29 2.86 -9.30
N GLU A 92 -3.54 3.84 -9.82
CA GLU A 92 -3.04 4.95 -9.00
C GLU A 92 -4.20 5.77 -8.44
N THR A 93 -4.19 5.97 -7.12
CA THR A 93 -5.21 6.73 -6.39
C THR A 93 -4.50 7.72 -5.48
N ALA A 94 -4.84 9.00 -5.59
CA ALA A 94 -4.05 10.06 -4.95
C ALA A 94 -4.49 10.39 -3.52
N HIS A 95 -5.80 10.34 -3.26
CA HIS A 95 -6.42 10.69 -1.98
C HIS A 95 -7.84 10.10 -1.88
N PRO A 96 -8.48 10.10 -0.69
CA PRO A 96 -9.87 9.66 -0.56
C PRO A 96 -10.81 10.43 -1.51
N GLY A 97 -11.77 9.73 -2.11
CA GLY A 97 -12.73 10.32 -3.04
C GLY A 97 -12.20 10.54 -4.46
N TYR A 98 -10.92 10.28 -4.73
CA TYR A 98 -10.33 10.43 -6.07
C TYR A 98 -10.89 9.42 -7.08
N LEU A 99 -11.03 8.15 -6.65
CA LEU A 99 -11.52 7.08 -7.50
C LEU A 99 -12.31 6.07 -6.65
N GLY A 100 -13.51 5.75 -7.12
CA GLY A 100 -14.36 4.73 -6.51
C GLY A 100 -14.64 3.58 -7.47
N SER A 101 -14.79 2.38 -6.93
CA SER A 101 -15.34 1.23 -7.63
C SER A 101 -16.77 0.99 -7.16
N GLN A 102 -17.71 0.87 -8.08
CA GLN A 102 -19.12 0.65 -7.76
C GLN A 102 -19.69 -0.52 -8.57
N ASP A 103 -20.41 -1.42 -7.91
CA ASP A 103 -21.04 -2.57 -8.55
C ASP A 103 -22.35 -2.97 -7.85
N THR A 104 -23.16 -3.77 -8.54
CA THR A 104 -24.46 -4.25 -8.07
C THR A 104 -24.54 -5.77 -8.02
N PHE A 105 -24.77 -6.31 -6.84
CA PHE A 105 -24.85 -7.75 -6.58
C PHE A 105 -26.29 -8.20 -6.31
N TYR A 106 -26.68 -9.36 -6.85
CA TYR A 106 -27.92 -10.01 -6.44
C TYR A 106 -27.70 -10.71 -5.09
N VAL A 107 -28.54 -10.39 -4.11
CA VAL A 107 -28.42 -10.91 -2.74
C VAL A 107 -29.33 -12.12 -2.53
N GLY A 108 -30.55 -12.07 -3.06
CA GLY A 108 -31.52 -13.14 -2.85
C GLY A 108 -32.95 -12.71 -3.13
N ASN A 109 -33.91 -13.56 -2.79
CA ASN A 109 -35.33 -13.28 -2.90
C ASN A 109 -35.98 -13.48 -1.53
N LEU A 110 -36.70 -12.48 -1.05
CA LEU A 110 -37.34 -12.49 0.25
C LEU A 110 -38.86 -12.54 0.09
N LYS A 111 -39.49 -13.51 0.74
CA LYS A 111 -40.94 -13.76 0.60
C LYS A 111 -41.73 -12.49 0.98
N GLY A 112 -42.60 -12.04 0.08
CA GLY A 112 -43.41 -10.82 0.26
C GLY A 112 -42.72 -9.52 -0.15
N VAL A 113 -41.40 -9.52 -0.39
CA VAL A 113 -40.64 -8.34 -0.84
C VAL A 113 -40.14 -8.50 -2.27
N GLY A 114 -39.71 -9.71 -2.64
CA GLY A 114 -39.16 -10.02 -3.95
C GLY A 114 -37.63 -10.04 -3.96
N ARG A 115 -37.05 -9.82 -5.14
CA ARG A 115 -35.60 -9.85 -5.35
C ARG A 115 -34.94 -8.68 -4.64
N ILE A 116 -33.80 -8.94 -4.01
CA ILE A 116 -32.97 -7.95 -3.33
C ILE A 116 -31.63 -7.86 -4.06
N TYR A 117 -31.20 -6.62 -4.32
CA TYR A 117 -29.94 -6.26 -4.93
C TYR A 117 -29.18 -5.33 -3.98
N GLN A 118 -27.87 -5.48 -3.90
CA GLN A 118 -26.99 -4.60 -3.15
C GLN A 118 -26.20 -3.75 -4.13
N GLN A 119 -26.27 -2.43 -3.99
CA GLN A 119 -25.26 -1.54 -4.53
C GLN A 119 -24.10 -1.45 -3.54
N THR A 120 -22.89 -1.64 -4.02
CA THR A 120 -21.65 -1.54 -3.25
C THR A 120 -20.76 -0.49 -3.88
N PHE A 121 -20.21 0.42 -3.07
CA PHE A 121 -19.20 1.39 -3.48
C PHE A 121 -18.00 1.20 -2.58
N VAL A 122 -16.81 1.22 -3.15
CA VAL A 122 -15.54 1.17 -2.40
C VAL A 122 -14.64 2.28 -2.90
N ASP A 123 -14.21 3.16 -2.00
CA ASP A 123 -13.15 4.12 -2.31
C ASP A 123 -11.82 3.37 -2.43
N THR A 124 -11.16 3.56 -3.56
CA THR A 124 -9.98 2.77 -3.92
C THR A 124 -8.73 3.20 -3.17
N TYR A 125 -8.72 4.38 -2.55
CA TYR A 125 -7.63 4.87 -1.70
C TYR A 125 -7.81 4.45 -0.23
N SER A 126 -8.84 4.98 0.44
CA SER A 126 -9.11 4.80 1.87
C SER A 126 -9.65 3.42 2.24
N LYS A 127 -10.09 2.64 1.24
CA LYS A 127 -10.77 1.34 1.40
C LYS A 127 -12.07 1.43 2.20
N VAL A 128 -12.65 2.62 2.35
CA VAL A 128 -13.98 2.81 2.90
C VAL A 128 -15.01 2.25 1.92
N ALA A 129 -15.93 1.43 2.44
CA ALA A 129 -16.96 0.77 1.65
C ALA A 129 -18.36 1.13 2.15
N PHE A 130 -19.29 1.25 1.20
CA PHE A 130 -20.71 1.46 1.45
C PHE A 130 -21.50 0.33 0.81
N ALA A 131 -22.63 -0.02 1.43
CA ALA A 131 -23.59 -0.96 0.87
C ALA A 131 -25.01 -0.45 1.10
N LYS A 132 -25.85 -0.51 0.07
CA LYS A 132 -27.28 -0.16 0.17
C LYS A 132 -28.12 -1.16 -0.60
N LEU A 133 -29.19 -1.64 0.02
CA LEU A 133 -30.08 -2.66 -0.53
C LEU A 133 -31.28 -2.03 -1.25
N TYR A 134 -31.65 -2.64 -2.38
CA TYR A 134 -32.76 -2.23 -3.22
C TYR A 134 -33.55 -3.45 -3.70
N THR A 135 -34.80 -3.25 -4.07
CA THR A 135 -35.65 -4.29 -4.68
C THR A 135 -35.52 -4.37 -6.21
N THR A 136 -34.75 -3.47 -6.82
CA THR A 136 -34.56 -3.39 -8.28
C THR A 136 -33.08 -3.15 -8.63
N LYS A 137 -32.68 -3.54 -9.85
CA LYS A 137 -31.32 -3.36 -10.39
C LYS A 137 -31.25 -2.22 -11.41
N THR A 138 -32.09 -1.19 -11.25
CA THR A 138 -32.15 -0.08 -12.21
C THR A 138 -31.03 0.94 -11.95
N PRO A 139 -30.55 1.65 -12.99
CA PRO A 139 -29.44 2.60 -12.85
C PRO A 139 -29.66 3.69 -11.78
N ILE A 140 -30.91 4.06 -11.52
CA ILE A 140 -31.24 5.06 -10.50
C ILE A 140 -30.77 4.66 -9.10
N THR A 141 -30.72 3.36 -8.79
CA THR A 141 -30.24 2.85 -7.49
C THR A 141 -28.74 3.07 -7.30
N ALA A 142 -27.96 3.09 -8.38
CA ALA A 142 -26.54 3.40 -8.34
C ALA A 142 -26.32 4.90 -8.06
N ALA A 143 -27.07 5.77 -8.75
CA ALA A 143 -27.03 7.21 -8.52
C ALA A 143 -27.53 7.58 -7.11
N ASP A 144 -28.60 6.93 -6.64
CA ASP A 144 -29.13 7.13 -5.29
C ASP A 144 -28.09 6.76 -4.22
N MET A 145 -27.38 5.63 -4.39
CA MET A 145 -26.30 5.25 -3.47
C MET A 145 -25.22 6.33 -3.36
N LEU A 146 -24.79 6.90 -4.49
CA LEU A 146 -23.77 7.93 -4.51
C LEU A 146 -24.24 9.20 -3.79
N ASN A 147 -25.43 9.69 -4.15
CA ASN A 147 -25.97 10.95 -3.61
C ASN A 147 -26.38 10.85 -2.13
N ASP A 148 -26.93 9.72 -1.70
CA ASP A 148 -27.45 9.55 -0.34
C ASP A 148 -26.38 9.13 0.68
N LYS A 149 -25.36 8.37 0.26
CA LYS A 149 -24.38 7.78 1.19
C LYS A 149 -22.94 8.20 0.93
N VAL A 150 -22.50 8.16 -0.32
CA VAL A 150 -21.08 8.31 -0.66
C VAL A 150 -20.66 9.78 -0.62
N LEU A 151 -21.29 10.64 -1.41
CA LEU A 151 -20.93 12.06 -1.50
C LEU A 151 -21.04 12.78 -0.15
N PRO A 152 -22.14 12.64 0.62
CA PRO A 152 -22.24 13.33 1.91
C PRO A 152 -21.17 12.91 2.92
N PHE A 153 -20.69 11.67 2.85
CA PHE A 153 -19.64 11.20 3.75
C PHE A 153 -18.30 11.86 3.44
N PHE A 154 -17.89 11.88 2.16
CA PHE A 154 -16.62 12.47 1.73
C PHE A 154 -16.63 14.00 1.70
N GLU A 155 -17.80 14.64 1.60
CA GLU A 155 -17.89 16.10 1.74
C GLU A 155 -17.75 16.56 3.20
N ALA A 156 -18.07 15.68 4.16
CA ALA A 156 -18.04 16.00 5.58
C ALA A 156 -16.69 15.70 6.28
N HIS A 157 -15.78 14.95 5.64
CA HIS A 157 -14.54 14.45 6.24
C HIS A 157 -13.37 14.60 5.28
#